data_AF-A0A8H3M528-F1
#
_entry.id   AF-A0A8H3M528-F1
#
_cell.length_a   1.000
_cell.length_b   1.000
_cell.length_c   1.000
_cell.angle_alpha   90.00
_cell.angle_beta   90.00
_cell.angle_gamma   90.00
#
_symmetry.space_group_name_H-M   'P 1'
#
loop_
_entity.id
_entity.type
_entity.pdbx_description
1 polymer ?
#
loop_
_entity_poly.entity_id
_entity_poly.type
_entity_poly.pdbx_seq_one_letter_code
_entity_poly.pdbx_strand_id
1 'polypeptide(L)'
;MASQPHFNEHYKNLLDQLPQSIKKDAWLRLTTRKSNPLSEEQAKGIRLDIEELLTKEVGRYFNKKNRQKLKIEANTTSDGSSTLSRLDGFEKQLEERELRVQQQENSIKKTIETQVSEERKRLKDEYDTLLARKVREYNNCMVDMKQKLYSLRYRLEEQYKSSKADLEKQYQSRISALDKANIEKDKEIGKLSALLSRSKNEIKDLKYIISSVKDIIKILDDIIYSKDQTIIAYNDEIRSIHPGCIDSTLEPISFYEKNAKDLWNRWRANAPDNPHIRKKYSFRSSIHTKLSDHLIQELQKVISCQK
;
A
#
# COMPACT_ATOMS: atom_id res chain seq x y z
N MET A 1 44.40 -21.36 81.86
CA MET A 1 43.72 -21.78 83.11
C MET A 1 42.27 -22.02 82.76
N ALA A 2 41.79 -23.26 82.83
CA ALA A 2 40.42 -23.59 82.42
C ALA A 2 39.44 -23.21 83.54
N SER A 3 38.55 -22.26 83.25
CA SER A 3 37.43 -21.85 84.09
C SER A 3 36.57 -23.05 84.47
N GLN A 4 36.13 -23.15 85.73
CA GLN A 4 35.21 -24.20 86.19
C GLN A 4 33.91 -24.16 85.35
N PRO A 5 33.35 -25.32 84.93
CA PRO A 5 32.06 -25.36 84.25
C PRO A 5 30.98 -24.72 85.11
N HIS A 6 30.41 -23.61 84.66
CA HIS A 6 29.37 -22.90 85.40
C HIS A 6 28.06 -22.97 84.61
N PHE A 7 27.37 -24.10 84.71
CA PHE A 7 26.03 -24.21 84.15
C PHE A 7 25.03 -23.37 84.95
N ASN A 8 23.94 -22.97 84.29
CA ASN A 8 22.80 -22.36 84.97
C ASN A 8 22.17 -23.33 85.97
N GLU A 9 21.63 -22.81 87.07
CA GLU A 9 20.94 -23.62 88.10
C GLU A 9 19.73 -24.38 87.54
N HIS A 10 19.11 -23.86 86.47
CA HIS A 10 18.03 -24.54 85.73
C HIS A 10 18.37 -26.00 85.33
N TYR A 11 19.64 -26.31 85.05
CA TYR A 11 20.06 -27.65 84.59
C TYR A 11 20.50 -28.60 85.71
N LYS A 12 20.37 -28.20 86.98
CA LYS A 12 20.86 -28.96 88.13
C LYS A 12 20.39 -30.43 88.15
N ASN A 13 19.11 -30.67 87.85
CA ASN A 13 18.52 -32.01 87.81
C ASN A 13 19.15 -32.95 86.77
N LEU A 14 19.57 -32.43 85.61
CA LEU A 14 20.26 -33.20 84.57
C LEU A 14 21.73 -33.42 84.94
N LEU A 15 22.35 -32.39 85.52
CA LEU A 15 23.74 -32.46 85.94
C LEU A 15 23.91 -33.47 87.07
N ASP A 16 23.05 -33.52 88.09
CA ASP A 16 23.20 -34.46 89.21
C ASP A 16 23.16 -35.95 88.80
N GLN A 17 22.62 -36.27 87.61
CA GLN A 17 22.62 -37.61 87.04
C GLN A 17 23.92 -37.99 86.31
N LEU A 18 24.80 -37.02 86.06
CA LEU A 18 26.02 -37.21 85.28
C LEU A 18 27.28 -37.19 86.17
N PRO A 19 28.26 -38.08 85.93
CA PRO A 19 29.58 -37.98 86.55
C PRO A 19 30.29 -36.66 86.19
N GLN A 20 31.17 -36.20 87.08
CA GLN A 20 31.91 -34.94 86.91
C GLN A 20 32.74 -34.87 85.62
N SER A 21 33.24 -36.01 85.14
CA SER A 21 33.98 -36.10 83.87
C SER A 21 33.10 -35.76 82.66
N ILE A 22 31.85 -36.23 82.66
CA ILE A 22 30.89 -36.00 81.58
C ILE A 22 30.39 -34.54 81.61
N LYS A 23 30.17 -33.97 82.80
CA LYS A 23 29.85 -32.53 82.95
C LYS A 23 30.92 -31.63 82.34
N LYS A 24 32.19 -31.94 82.58
CA LYS A 24 33.33 -31.19 82.03
C LYS A 24 33.42 -31.31 80.51
N ASP A 25 33.23 -32.52 79.97
CA ASP A 25 33.21 -32.75 78.51
C ASP A 25 32.04 -32.04 77.82
N ALA A 26 30.84 -32.08 78.42
CA ALA A 26 29.68 -31.37 77.91
C ALA A 26 29.90 -29.85 77.86
N TRP A 27 30.48 -29.27 78.93
CA TRP A 27 30.84 -27.85 78.97
C TRP A 27 31.84 -27.48 77.89
N LEU A 28 32.91 -28.28 77.75
CA LEU A 28 33.92 -28.06 76.72
C LEU A 28 33.30 -28.07 75.32
N ARG A 29 32.40 -29.02 75.03
CA ARG A 29 31.70 -29.11 73.73
C ARG A 29 30.82 -27.90 73.43
N LEU A 30 30.25 -27.25 74.45
CA LEU A 30 29.44 -26.05 74.27
C LEU A 30 30.32 -24.81 73.99
N THR A 31 31.44 -24.68 74.69
CA THR A 31 32.33 -23.50 74.59
C THR A 31 33.36 -23.59 73.46
N THR A 32 33.72 -24.79 73.00
CA THR A 32 34.71 -24.99 71.91
C THR A 32 34.09 -25.62 70.66
N ARG A 33 32.78 -25.45 70.46
CA ARG A 33 32.08 -26.02 69.30
C ARG A 33 32.65 -25.46 67.99
N LYS A 34 32.99 -26.35 67.04
CA LYS A 34 33.61 -25.97 65.75
C LYS A 34 32.68 -25.11 64.85
N SER A 35 31.37 -25.17 65.07
CA SER A 35 30.37 -24.30 64.45
C SER A 35 29.57 -23.61 65.57
N ASN A 36 29.70 -22.28 65.69
CA ASN A 36 29.11 -21.45 66.75
C ASN A 36 29.49 -21.88 68.18
N PRO A 37 30.73 -21.60 68.65
CA PRO A 37 31.05 -21.73 70.07
C PRO A 37 30.19 -20.75 70.89
N LEU A 38 29.58 -21.23 71.96
CA LEU A 38 28.89 -20.36 72.90
C LEU A 38 29.91 -19.60 73.73
N SER A 39 29.76 -18.27 73.83
CA SER A 39 30.51 -17.52 74.84
C SER A 39 30.16 -18.02 76.24
N GLU A 40 31.07 -17.87 77.20
CA GLU A 40 30.83 -18.35 78.57
C GLU A 40 29.56 -17.76 79.20
N GLU A 41 29.22 -16.51 78.87
CA GLU A 41 27.99 -15.86 79.34
C GLU A 41 26.73 -16.49 78.71
N GLN A 42 26.78 -16.84 77.44
CA GLN A 42 25.69 -17.53 76.76
C GLN A 42 25.52 -18.97 77.23
N ALA A 43 26.62 -19.66 77.57
CA ALA A 43 26.61 -21.01 78.13
C ALA A 43 26.11 -21.05 79.59
N LYS A 44 26.23 -19.92 80.31
CA LYS A 44 25.64 -19.70 81.65
C LYS A 44 24.13 -19.35 81.59
N GLY A 45 23.62 -18.97 80.43
CA GLY A 45 22.21 -18.65 80.21
C GLY A 45 21.32 -19.89 80.09
N ILE A 46 20.00 -19.68 80.07
CA ILE A 46 19.01 -20.75 79.84
C ILE A 46 18.73 -20.83 78.34
N ARG A 47 19.18 -21.91 77.69
CA ARG A 47 18.98 -22.20 76.26
C ARG A 47 18.54 -23.66 76.03
N LEU A 48 17.68 -23.86 75.04
CA LEU A 48 17.14 -25.19 74.69
C LEU A 48 18.21 -26.15 74.15
N ASP A 49 19.19 -25.64 73.41
CA ASP A 49 20.26 -26.46 72.83
C ASP A 49 21.21 -27.07 73.88
N ILE A 50 21.39 -26.39 75.01
CA ILE A 50 22.15 -26.90 76.17
C ILE A 50 21.37 -28.05 76.83
N GLU A 51 20.04 -27.89 76.98
CA GLU A 51 19.17 -28.89 77.61
C GLU A 51 19.07 -30.19 76.80
N GLU A 52 18.90 -30.09 75.48
CA GLU A 52 18.83 -31.24 74.57
C GLU A 52 20.14 -32.05 74.62
N LEU A 53 21.28 -31.35 74.62
CA LEU A 53 22.60 -31.98 74.70
C LEU A 53 22.78 -32.75 76.02
N LEU A 54 22.43 -32.13 77.15
CA LEU A 54 22.53 -32.77 78.47
C LEU A 54 21.60 -33.99 78.58
N THR A 55 20.37 -33.88 78.08
CA THR A 55 19.40 -34.98 78.08
C THR A 55 19.89 -36.18 77.27
N LYS A 56 20.45 -35.94 76.07
CA LYS A 56 21.05 -36.98 75.24
C LYS A 56 22.24 -37.64 75.93
N GLU A 57 23.04 -36.87 76.67
CA GLU A 57 24.20 -37.40 77.39
C GLU A 57 23.79 -38.28 78.58
N VAL A 58 22.75 -37.88 79.33
CA VAL A 58 22.13 -38.71 80.37
C VAL A 58 21.66 -40.04 79.79
N GLY A 59 20.90 -40.01 78.69
CA GLY A 59 20.42 -41.23 78.02
C GLY A 59 21.54 -42.15 77.53
N ARG A 60 22.62 -41.57 76.97
CA ARG A 60 23.81 -42.34 76.56
C ARG A 60 24.50 -43.01 77.74
N TYR A 61 24.67 -42.29 78.85
CA TYR A 61 25.32 -42.82 80.05
C TYR A 61 24.55 -44.02 80.62
N PHE A 62 23.23 -43.91 80.80
CA PHE A 62 22.41 -45.00 81.34
C PHE A 62 22.39 -46.23 80.43
N ASN A 63 22.28 -46.04 79.12
CA ASN A 63 22.33 -47.16 78.16
C ASN A 63 23.67 -47.90 78.22
N LYS A 64 24.78 -47.16 78.35
CA LYS A 64 26.12 -47.76 78.48
C LYS A 64 26.27 -48.51 79.81
N LYS A 65 25.78 -47.94 80.90
CA LYS A 65 25.77 -48.56 82.24
C LYS A 65 24.97 -49.87 82.25
N ASN A 66 23.78 -49.87 81.63
CA ASN A 66 22.93 -51.05 81.55
C ASN A 66 23.57 -52.19 80.73
N ARG A 67 24.22 -51.86 79.60
CA ARG A 67 24.97 -52.85 78.80
C ARG A 67 26.11 -53.49 79.59
N GLN A 68 26.83 -52.70 80.39
CA GLN A 68 27.90 -53.24 81.24
C GLN A 68 27.34 -54.15 82.34
N LYS A 69 26.21 -53.79 82.95
CA LYS A 69 25.53 -54.62 83.97
C LYS A 69 25.17 -56.00 83.39
N LEU A 70 24.53 -56.03 82.23
CA LEU A 70 24.16 -57.29 81.55
C LEU A 70 25.38 -58.15 81.18
N LYS A 71 26.49 -57.52 80.76
CA LYS A 71 27.73 -58.24 80.43
C LYS A 71 28.37 -58.90 81.65
N ILE A 72 28.29 -58.28 82.83
CA ILE A 72 28.81 -58.84 84.08
C ILE A 72 27.94 -60.00 84.55
N GLU A 73 26.61 -59.83 84.48
CA GLU A 73 25.62 -60.84 84.86
C GLU A 73 25.73 -62.12 84.01
N ALA A 74 25.92 -61.98 82.70
CA ALA A 74 26.12 -63.13 81.80
C ALA A 74 27.42 -63.93 82.09
N ASN A 75 28.43 -63.28 82.68
CA ASN A 75 29.72 -63.93 82.98
C ASN A 75 29.76 -64.56 84.39
N THR A 76 28.75 -64.35 85.23
CA THR A 76 28.73 -64.83 86.63
C THR A 76 27.85 -66.06 86.87
N THR A 77 27.03 -66.48 85.90
CA THR A 77 26.23 -67.72 86.00
C THR A 77 27.05 -68.96 85.61
N SER A 78 27.41 -69.77 86.61
CA SER A 78 28.26 -70.96 86.52
C SER A 78 27.52 -72.24 86.08
N ASP A 79 26.71 -72.20 85.02
CA ASP A 79 26.06 -73.41 84.50
C ASP A 79 26.14 -73.53 82.97
N GLY A 80 27.26 -74.09 82.51
CA GLY A 80 27.62 -74.22 81.09
C GLY A 80 26.80 -75.25 80.30
N SER A 81 26.06 -76.14 80.99
CA SER A 81 25.18 -77.12 80.33
C SER A 81 23.85 -76.48 79.89
N SER A 82 23.27 -75.61 80.73
CA SER A 82 22.04 -74.88 80.39
C SER A 82 22.21 -73.88 79.24
N THR A 83 23.43 -73.37 79.03
CA THR A 83 23.72 -72.40 77.96
C THR A 83 23.76 -73.03 76.57
N LEU A 84 24.27 -74.25 76.42
CA LEU A 84 24.36 -74.94 75.12
C LEU A 84 22.97 -75.34 74.59
N SER A 85 22.09 -75.87 75.44
CA SER A 85 20.71 -76.22 75.05
C SER A 85 19.87 -74.99 74.70
N ARG A 86 20.13 -73.84 75.33
CA ARG A 86 19.50 -72.57 74.96
C ARG A 86 19.97 -72.05 73.60
N LEU A 87 21.25 -72.23 73.27
CA LEU A 87 21.80 -71.85 71.97
C LEU A 87 21.22 -72.70 70.83
N ASP A 88 21.12 -74.02 71.00
CA ASP A 88 20.45 -74.91 70.02
C ASP A 88 18.98 -74.51 69.81
N GLY A 89 18.27 -74.14 70.88
CA GLY A 89 16.91 -73.60 70.79
C GLY A 89 16.82 -72.27 70.04
N PHE A 90 17.82 -71.39 70.18
CA PHE A 90 17.89 -70.14 69.42
C PHE A 90 18.19 -70.36 67.95
N GLU A 91 19.08 -71.29 67.62
CA GLU A 91 19.46 -71.61 66.24
C GLU A 91 18.26 -72.13 65.45
N LYS A 92 17.50 -73.08 66.01
CA LYS A 92 16.24 -73.56 65.41
C LYS A 92 15.19 -72.46 65.22
N GLN A 93 15.04 -71.57 66.20
CA GLN A 93 14.14 -70.42 66.07
C GLN A 93 14.58 -69.44 64.98
N LEU A 94 15.90 -69.29 64.79
CA LEU A 94 16.48 -68.45 63.75
C LEU A 94 16.20 -69.03 62.37
N GLU A 95 16.44 -70.32 62.18
CA GLU A 95 16.17 -71.06 60.93
C GLU A 95 14.67 -70.99 60.56
N GLU A 96 13.77 -71.22 61.53
CA GLU A 96 12.33 -71.07 61.28
C GLU A 96 11.94 -69.64 60.90
N ARG A 97 12.57 -68.64 61.55
CA ARG A 97 12.30 -67.23 61.24
C ARG A 97 12.82 -66.88 59.85
N GLU A 98 13.99 -67.36 59.47
CA GLU A 98 14.57 -67.18 58.14
C GLU A 98 13.67 -67.79 57.07
N LEU A 99 13.18 -69.02 57.28
CA LEU A 99 12.24 -69.68 56.37
C LEU A 99 10.94 -68.87 56.21
N ARG A 100 10.36 -68.38 57.33
CA ARG A 100 9.15 -67.54 57.31
C ARG A 100 9.37 -66.23 56.55
N VAL A 101 10.51 -65.55 56.78
CA VAL A 101 10.87 -64.33 56.06
C VAL A 101 11.02 -64.63 54.57
N GLN A 102 11.70 -65.71 54.20
CA GLN A 102 11.93 -66.04 52.80
C GLN A 102 10.63 -66.43 52.06
N GLN A 103 9.71 -67.11 52.74
CA GLN A 103 8.35 -67.33 52.19
C GLN A 103 7.60 -66.01 52.00
N GLN A 104 7.68 -65.11 52.97
CA GLN A 104 7.06 -63.79 52.88
C GLN A 104 7.67 -62.98 51.71
N GLU A 105 9.00 -62.93 51.59
CA GLU A 105 9.71 -62.28 50.48
C GLU A 105 9.28 -62.83 49.12
N ASN A 106 9.18 -64.15 48.97
CA ASN A 106 8.73 -64.76 47.72
C ASN A 106 7.28 -64.41 47.39
N SER A 107 6.40 -64.33 48.40
CA SER A 107 5.01 -63.91 48.20
C SER A 107 4.89 -62.43 47.77
N ILE A 108 5.68 -61.56 48.40
CA ILE A 108 5.75 -60.14 48.08
C ILE A 108 6.32 -59.96 46.66
N LYS A 109 7.40 -60.67 46.34
CA LYS A 109 8.03 -60.63 45.01
C LYS A 109 7.05 -60.98 43.91
N LYS A 110 6.30 -62.09 44.03
CA LYS A 110 5.27 -62.49 43.05
C LYS A 110 4.17 -61.42 42.90
N THR A 111 3.77 -60.80 43.99
CA THR A 111 2.74 -59.74 43.97
C THR A 111 3.24 -58.51 43.22
N ILE A 112 4.47 -58.06 43.52
CA ILE A 112 5.09 -56.93 42.83
C ILE A 112 5.30 -57.23 41.35
N GLU A 113 5.81 -58.41 41.00
CA GLU A 113 5.99 -58.81 39.60
C GLU A 113 4.66 -58.80 38.83
N THR A 114 3.58 -59.28 39.44
CA THR A 114 2.24 -59.26 38.84
C THR A 114 1.77 -57.82 38.62
N GLN A 115 1.83 -56.97 39.64
CA GLN A 115 1.45 -55.56 39.54
C GLN A 115 2.27 -54.80 38.49
N VAL A 116 3.58 -55.01 38.45
CA VAL A 116 4.46 -54.39 37.44
C VAL A 116 4.10 -54.86 36.04
N SER A 117 3.73 -56.13 35.86
CA SER A 117 3.31 -56.66 34.57
C SER A 117 1.99 -56.04 34.10
N GLU A 118 1.03 -55.85 35.01
CA GLU A 118 -0.25 -55.20 34.74
C GLU A 118 -0.07 -53.73 34.39
N GLU A 119 0.73 -52.99 35.14
CA GLU A 119 1.01 -51.57 34.88
C GLU A 119 1.77 -51.38 33.56
N ARG A 120 2.73 -52.27 33.24
CA ARG A 120 3.40 -52.26 31.92
C ARG A 120 2.41 -52.46 30.79
N LYS A 121 1.44 -53.37 30.96
CA LYS A 121 0.39 -53.61 29.97
C LYS A 121 -0.52 -52.38 29.81
N ARG A 122 -0.98 -51.81 30.92
CA ARG A 122 -1.82 -50.59 30.92
C ARG A 122 -1.13 -49.41 30.23
N LEU A 123 0.12 -49.13 30.58
CA LEU A 123 0.92 -48.06 29.96
C LEU A 123 1.08 -48.28 28.46
N LYS A 124 1.27 -49.54 28.03
CA LYS A 124 1.39 -49.88 26.63
C LYS A 124 0.09 -49.64 25.86
N ASP A 125 -1.04 -50.06 26.42
CA ASP A 125 -2.37 -49.86 25.84
C ASP A 125 -2.73 -48.36 25.76
N GLU A 126 -2.38 -47.57 26.79
CA GLU A 126 -2.58 -46.11 26.79
C GLU A 126 -1.72 -45.41 25.75
N TYR A 127 -0.44 -45.79 25.63
CA TYR A 127 0.46 -45.27 24.60
C TYR A 127 -0.07 -45.56 23.19
N ASP A 128 -0.49 -46.79 22.92
CA ASP A 128 -1.01 -47.19 21.61
C ASP A 128 -2.33 -46.46 21.29
N THR A 129 -3.19 -46.25 22.29
CA THR A 129 -4.41 -45.44 22.16
C THR A 129 -4.11 -43.98 21.83
N LEU A 130 -3.16 -43.38 22.53
CA LEU A 130 -2.75 -41.99 22.30
C LEU A 130 -2.10 -41.82 20.92
N LEU A 131 -1.27 -42.77 20.51
CA LEU A 131 -0.67 -42.79 19.18
C LEU A 131 -1.75 -42.88 18.08
N ALA A 132 -2.70 -43.81 18.22
CA ALA A 132 -3.81 -43.95 17.27
C ALA A 132 -4.69 -42.69 17.22
N ARG A 133 -4.93 -42.03 18.36
CA ARG A 133 -5.62 -40.74 18.42
C ARG A 133 -4.86 -39.66 17.66
N LYS A 134 -3.57 -39.48 17.92
CA LYS A 134 -2.74 -38.47 17.26
C LYS A 134 -2.68 -38.67 15.74
N VAL A 135 -2.55 -39.92 15.29
CA VAL A 135 -2.58 -40.26 13.85
C VAL A 135 -3.92 -39.92 13.21
N ARG A 136 -5.05 -40.22 13.89
CA ARG A 136 -6.38 -39.85 13.40
C ARG A 136 -6.58 -38.34 13.32
N GLU A 137 -6.18 -37.59 14.35
CA GLU A 137 -6.29 -36.13 14.37
C GLU A 137 -5.46 -35.50 13.23
N TYR A 138 -4.23 -35.97 13.02
CA TYR A 138 -3.39 -35.53 11.90
C TYR A 138 -4.05 -35.82 10.55
N ASN A 139 -4.54 -37.04 10.33
CA ASN A 139 -5.18 -37.42 9.06
C ASN A 139 -6.45 -36.60 8.80
N ASN A 140 -7.29 -36.40 9.82
CA ASN A 140 -8.50 -35.57 9.71
C ASN A 140 -8.14 -34.12 9.34
N CYS A 141 -7.13 -33.55 9.99
CA CYS A 141 -6.64 -32.21 9.68
C CYS A 141 -6.15 -32.11 8.23
N MET A 142 -5.37 -33.09 7.77
CA MET A 142 -4.89 -33.13 6.40
C MET A 142 -6.00 -33.24 5.36
N VAL A 143 -7.06 -34.01 5.64
CA VAL A 143 -8.25 -34.11 4.76
C VAL A 143 -9.00 -32.78 4.70
N ASP A 144 -9.24 -32.14 5.85
CA ASP A 144 -9.88 -30.82 5.92
C ASP A 144 -9.07 -29.75 5.16
N MET A 145 -7.75 -29.72 5.35
CA MET A 145 -6.87 -28.80 4.61
C MET A 145 -6.94 -29.04 3.10
N LYS A 146 -6.90 -30.31 2.66
CA LYS A 146 -7.03 -30.65 1.23
C LYS A 146 -8.37 -30.17 0.67
N GLN A 147 -9.46 -30.40 1.38
CA GLN A 147 -10.79 -29.97 0.95
C GLN A 147 -10.91 -28.45 0.87
N LYS A 148 -10.39 -27.73 1.87
CA LYS A 148 -10.30 -26.26 1.85
C LYS A 148 -9.49 -25.75 0.67
N LEU A 149 -8.32 -26.34 0.41
CA LEU A 149 -7.49 -25.99 -0.74
C LEU A 149 -8.22 -26.20 -2.08
N TYR A 150 -8.92 -27.32 -2.25
CA TYR A 150 -9.72 -27.55 -3.46
C TYR A 150 -10.84 -26.51 -3.62
N SER A 151 -11.56 -26.20 -2.54
CA SER A 151 -12.63 -25.19 -2.58
C SER A 151 -12.12 -23.79 -2.93
N LEU A 152 -10.96 -23.40 -2.37
CA LEU A 152 -10.30 -22.13 -2.65
C LEU A 152 -9.85 -22.07 -4.11
N ARG A 153 -9.21 -23.13 -4.60
CA ARG A 153 -8.77 -23.23 -5.99
C ARG A 153 -9.94 -23.08 -6.95
N TYR A 154 -11.02 -23.83 -6.73
CA TYR A 154 -12.22 -23.75 -7.57
C TYR A 154 -12.81 -22.34 -7.59
N ARG A 155 -12.93 -21.70 -6.40
CA ARG A 155 -13.45 -20.32 -6.30
C ARG A 155 -12.60 -19.32 -7.07
N LEU A 156 -11.28 -19.44 -6.99
CA LEU A 156 -10.35 -18.58 -7.74
C LEU A 156 -10.45 -18.82 -9.25
N GLU A 157 -10.55 -20.08 -9.69
CA GLU A 157 -10.71 -20.41 -11.10
C GLU A 157 -12.03 -19.84 -11.66
N GLU A 158 -13.13 -19.93 -10.91
CA GLU A 158 -14.41 -19.34 -11.33
C GLU A 158 -14.39 -17.82 -11.35
N GLN A 159 -13.77 -17.16 -10.37
CA GLN A 159 -13.59 -15.71 -10.42
C GLN A 159 -12.75 -15.26 -11.62
N TYR A 160 -11.66 -15.98 -11.90
CA TYR A 160 -10.83 -15.70 -13.06
C TYR A 160 -11.60 -15.86 -14.37
N LYS A 161 -12.36 -16.94 -14.54
CA LYS A 161 -13.21 -17.15 -15.72
C LYS A 161 -14.26 -16.06 -15.89
N SER A 162 -14.96 -15.71 -14.81
CA SER A 162 -15.98 -14.64 -14.84
C SER A 162 -15.35 -13.31 -15.24
N SER A 163 -14.28 -12.91 -14.57
CA SER A 163 -13.60 -11.63 -14.85
C SER A 163 -13.05 -11.59 -16.28
N LYS A 164 -12.53 -12.70 -16.79
CA LYS A 164 -12.08 -12.81 -18.17
C LYS A 164 -13.23 -12.62 -19.15
N ALA A 165 -14.36 -13.31 -18.93
CA ALA A 165 -15.53 -13.22 -19.80
C ALA A 165 -16.14 -11.80 -19.81
N ASP A 166 -16.18 -11.14 -18.66
CA ASP A 166 -16.69 -9.76 -18.56
C ASP A 166 -15.77 -8.77 -19.30
N LEU A 167 -14.46 -8.94 -19.16
CA LEU A 167 -13.49 -8.11 -19.87
C LEU A 167 -13.58 -8.31 -21.39
N GLU A 168 -13.72 -9.56 -21.83
CA GLU A 168 -13.90 -9.90 -23.24
C GLU A 168 -15.18 -9.29 -23.82
N LYS A 169 -16.30 -9.38 -23.10
CA LYS A 169 -17.56 -8.70 -23.47
C LYS A 169 -17.38 -7.19 -23.60
N GLN A 170 -16.67 -6.56 -22.66
CA GLN A 170 -16.41 -5.12 -22.71
C GLN A 170 -15.61 -4.73 -23.95
N TYR A 171 -14.53 -5.47 -24.26
CA TYR A 171 -13.73 -5.19 -25.46
C TYR A 171 -14.54 -5.40 -26.74
N GLN A 172 -15.30 -6.49 -26.85
CA GLN A 172 -16.13 -6.76 -28.01
C GLN A 172 -17.20 -5.68 -28.23
N SER A 173 -17.85 -5.23 -27.15
CA SER A 173 -18.81 -4.13 -27.19
C SER A 173 -18.16 -2.82 -27.66
N ARG A 174 -16.97 -2.50 -27.13
CA ARG A 174 -16.23 -1.28 -27.49
C ARG A 174 -15.74 -1.30 -28.94
N ILE A 175 -15.26 -2.44 -29.42
CA ILE A 175 -14.87 -2.63 -30.82
C ILE A 175 -16.09 -2.41 -31.73
N SER A 176 -17.22 -3.06 -31.42
CA SER A 176 -18.46 -2.91 -32.20
C SER A 176 -18.96 -1.46 -32.25
N ALA A 177 -18.85 -0.72 -31.14
CA ALA A 177 -19.21 0.69 -31.08
C ALA A 177 -18.29 1.57 -31.95
N LEU A 178 -16.98 1.29 -31.93
CA LEU A 178 -15.99 1.99 -32.76
C LEU A 178 -16.19 1.69 -34.25
N ASP A 179 -16.43 0.43 -34.63
CA ASP A 179 -16.69 0.05 -36.02
C ASP A 179 -17.92 0.76 -36.57
N LYS A 180 -19.00 0.81 -35.79
CA LYS A 180 -20.21 1.56 -36.17
C LYS A 180 -19.92 3.06 -36.37
N ALA A 181 -19.11 3.65 -35.51
CA ALA A 181 -18.72 5.07 -35.62
C ALA A 181 -17.82 5.32 -36.85
N ASN A 182 -16.91 4.41 -37.16
CA ASN A 182 -16.04 4.49 -38.32
C ASN A 182 -16.85 4.42 -39.62
N ILE A 183 -17.79 3.48 -39.73
CA ILE A 183 -18.70 3.37 -40.89
C ILE A 183 -19.44 4.69 -41.13
N GLU A 184 -19.90 5.37 -40.08
CA GLU A 184 -20.61 6.65 -40.25
C GLU A 184 -19.68 7.77 -40.70
N LYS A 185 -18.46 7.84 -40.15
CA LYS A 185 -17.44 8.80 -40.60
C LYS A 185 -17.03 8.57 -42.05
N ASP A 186 -16.91 7.31 -42.48
CA ASP A 186 -16.57 6.97 -43.86
C ASP A 186 -17.65 7.44 -44.85
N LYS A 187 -18.93 7.35 -44.47
CA LYS A 187 -20.02 7.93 -45.28
C LYS A 187 -19.91 9.44 -45.38
N GLU A 188 -19.59 10.12 -44.28
CA GLU A 188 -19.43 11.58 -44.26
C GLU A 188 -18.23 12.02 -45.12
N ILE A 189 -17.10 11.32 -45.00
CA ILE A 189 -15.94 11.50 -45.87
C ILE A 189 -16.35 11.34 -47.33
N GLY A 190 -17.10 10.29 -47.67
CA GLY A 190 -17.61 10.07 -49.03
C GLY A 190 -18.45 11.25 -49.57
N LYS A 191 -19.35 11.81 -48.75
CA LYS A 191 -20.15 13.00 -49.11
C LYS A 191 -19.25 14.22 -49.35
N LEU A 192 -18.30 14.48 -48.45
CA LEU A 192 -17.36 15.60 -48.58
C LEU A 192 -16.47 15.46 -49.82
N SER A 193 -15.98 14.26 -50.11
CA SER A 193 -15.18 13.98 -51.32
C SER A 193 -15.97 14.25 -52.61
N ALA A 194 -17.27 13.92 -52.64
CA ALA A 194 -18.13 14.21 -53.78
C ALA A 194 -18.34 15.71 -53.98
N LEU A 195 -18.62 16.45 -52.91
CA LEU A 195 -18.76 17.92 -52.94
C LEU A 195 -17.48 18.63 -53.38
N LEU A 196 -16.33 18.16 -52.88
CA LEU A 196 -15.03 18.69 -53.24
C LEU A 196 -14.72 18.47 -54.74
N SER A 197 -15.06 17.28 -55.26
CA SER A 197 -14.91 16.97 -56.68
C SER A 197 -15.79 17.87 -57.56
N ARG A 198 -17.04 18.10 -57.15
CA ARG A 198 -17.95 19.02 -57.84
C ARG A 198 -17.40 20.45 -57.87
N SER A 199 -17.03 20.98 -56.70
CA SER A 199 -16.50 22.34 -56.58
C SER A 199 -15.23 22.53 -57.41
N LYS A 200 -14.36 21.50 -57.47
CA LYS A 200 -13.15 21.51 -58.30
C LYS A 200 -13.47 21.67 -59.79
N ASN A 201 -14.52 21.02 -60.29
CA ASN A 201 -14.96 21.15 -61.68
C ASN A 201 -15.55 22.55 -61.93
N GLU A 202 -16.40 23.05 -61.04
CA GLU A 202 -16.97 24.40 -61.13
C GLU A 202 -15.86 25.47 -61.18
N ILE A 203 -14.82 25.35 -60.37
CA ILE A 203 -13.64 26.23 -60.41
C ILE A 203 -12.94 26.17 -61.78
N LYS A 204 -12.81 24.97 -62.37
CA LYS A 204 -12.20 24.81 -63.69
C LYS A 204 -13.01 25.50 -64.78
N ASP A 205 -14.34 25.37 -64.74
CA ASP A 205 -15.24 25.98 -65.71
C ASP A 205 -15.22 27.51 -65.58
N LEU A 206 -15.29 28.03 -64.34
CA LEU A 206 -15.15 29.46 -64.08
C LEU A 206 -13.81 30.02 -64.57
N LYS A 207 -12.72 29.27 -64.40
CA LYS A 207 -11.40 29.65 -64.91
C LYS A 207 -11.39 29.78 -66.43
N TYR A 208 -12.09 28.90 -67.14
CA TYR A 208 -12.23 28.99 -68.60
C TYR A 208 -13.04 30.23 -69.02
N ILE A 209 -14.17 30.48 -68.36
CA ILE A 209 -15.01 31.67 -68.61
C ILE A 209 -14.20 32.96 -68.39
N ILE A 210 -13.45 33.05 -67.29
CA ILE A 210 -12.59 34.20 -66.99
C ILE A 210 -11.56 34.44 -68.10
N SER A 211 -10.92 33.40 -68.62
CA SER A 211 -9.98 33.52 -69.74
C SER A 211 -10.66 34.07 -71.00
N SER A 212 -11.84 33.54 -71.34
CA SER A 212 -12.60 34.02 -72.51
C SER A 212 -13.04 35.48 -72.36
N VAL A 213 -13.54 35.87 -71.18
CA VAL A 213 -13.90 37.27 -70.89
C VAL A 213 -12.68 38.19 -71.01
N LYS A 214 -11.51 37.73 -70.54
CA LYS A 214 -10.26 38.48 -70.67
C LYS A 214 -9.87 38.72 -72.13
N ASP A 215 -10.08 37.73 -73.01
CA ASP A 215 -9.83 37.88 -74.44
C ASP A 215 -10.83 38.86 -75.09
N ILE A 216 -12.10 38.83 -74.69
CA ILE A 216 -13.12 39.79 -75.17
C ILE A 216 -12.77 41.22 -74.75
N ILE A 217 -12.36 41.42 -73.48
CA ILE A 217 -11.93 42.74 -72.99
C ILE A 217 -10.78 43.27 -73.85
N LYS A 218 -9.79 42.42 -74.16
CA LYS A 218 -8.67 42.80 -75.03
C LYS A 218 -9.13 43.25 -76.43
N ILE A 219 -10.07 42.52 -77.05
CA ILE A 219 -10.64 42.90 -78.35
C ILE A 219 -11.36 44.26 -78.26
N LEU A 220 -12.12 44.48 -77.19
CA LEU A 220 -12.80 45.76 -76.97
C LEU A 220 -11.81 46.90 -76.79
N ASP A 221 -10.73 46.69 -76.04
CA ASP A 221 -9.65 47.67 -75.86
C ASP A 221 -9.00 48.03 -77.22
N ASP A 222 -8.73 47.03 -78.08
CA ASP A 222 -8.19 47.24 -79.42
C ASP A 222 -9.16 48.05 -80.32
N ILE A 223 -10.46 47.77 -80.25
CA ILE A 223 -11.50 48.52 -80.98
C ILE A 223 -11.58 49.96 -80.48
N ILE A 224 -11.58 50.18 -79.16
CA ILE A 224 -11.61 51.52 -78.55
C ILE A 224 -10.38 52.31 -79.03
N TYR A 225 -9.20 51.71 -78.94
CA TYR A 225 -7.95 52.32 -79.41
C TYR A 225 -8.02 52.71 -80.89
N SER A 226 -8.50 51.81 -81.77
CA SER A 226 -8.65 52.11 -83.20
C SER A 226 -9.65 53.24 -83.48
N LYS A 227 -10.78 53.26 -82.75
CA LYS A 227 -11.76 54.35 -82.84
C LYS A 227 -11.18 55.67 -82.37
N ASP A 228 -10.44 55.67 -81.28
CA ASP A 228 -9.76 56.86 -80.76
C ASP A 228 -8.75 57.42 -81.77
N GLN A 229 -7.94 56.58 -82.40
CA GLN A 229 -7.03 57.00 -83.47
C GLN A 229 -7.77 57.62 -84.67
N THR A 230 -8.90 57.01 -85.07
CA THR A 230 -9.72 57.51 -86.17
C THR A 230 -10.33 58.88 -85.85
N ILE A 231 -10.82 59.06 -84.61
CA ILE A 231 -11.34 60.34 -84.11
C ILE A 231 -10.25 61.42 -84.12
N ILE A 232 -9.03 61.07 -83.67
CA ILE A 232 -7.88 61.98 -83.71
C ILE A 232 -7.57 62.40 -85.15
N ALA A 233 -7.48 61.46 -86.09
CA ALA A 233 -7.21 61.74 -87.50
C ALA A 233 -8.27 62.65 -88.14
N TYR A 234 -9.56 62.37 -87.93
CA TYR A 234 -10.64 63.25 -88.41
C TYR A 234 -10.56 64.65 -87.79
N ASN A 235 -10.26 64.76 -86.49
CA ASN A 235 -10.08 66.06 -85.84
C ASN A 235 -8.90 66.84 -86.44
N ASP A 236 -7.80 66.17 -86.76
CA ASP A 236 -6.63 66.80 -87.40
C ASP A 236 -6.94 67.25 -88.84
N GLU A 237 -7.68 66.45 -89.61
CA GLU A 237 -8.13 66.80 -90.96
C GLU A 237 -9.08 68.01 -90.95
N ILE A 238 -10.06 68.04 -90.05
CA ILE A 238 -10.96 69.18 -89.85
C ILE A 238 -10.15 70.45 -89.54
N ARG A 239 -9.15 70.36 -88.65
CA ARG A 239 -8.23 71.47 -88.34
C ARG A 239 -7.41 71.93 -89.55
N SER A 240 -7.03 71.01 -90.44
CA SER A 240 -6.27 71.33 -91.66
C SER A 240 -7.12 72.09 -92.69
N ILE A 241 -8.36 71.64 -92.94
CA ILE A 241 -9.27 72.22 -93.94
C ILE A 241 -9.77 73.60 -93.50
N HIS A 242 -10.04 73.79 -92.21
CA HIS A 242 -10.50 75.06 -91.69
C HIS A 242 -9.74 75.40 -90.39
N PRO A 243 -8.58 76.09 -90.49
CA PRO A 243 -7.71 76.39 -89.36
C PRO A 243 -8.37 77.18 -88.22
N GLY A 244 -9.58 77.73 -88.45
CA GLY A 244 -10.38 78.45 -87.46
C GLY A 244 -11.71 77.78 -87.06
N CYS A 245 -12.06 76.56 -87.50
CA CYS A 245 -13.39 76.01 -87.20
C CYS A 245 -13.53 75.44 -85.78
N ILE A 246 -12.42 75.03 -85.17
CA ILE A 246 -12.39 74.62 -83.77
C ILE A 246 -11.81 75.79 -82.98
N ASP A 247 -12.69 76.60 -82.44
CA ASP A 247 -12.31 77.71 -81.60
C ASP A 247 -11.75 77.19 -80.27
N SER A 248 -10.43 77.10 -80.19
CA SER A 248 -9.70 76.75 -78.95
C SER A 248 -9.92 77.75 -77.81
N THR A 249 -10.62 78.85 -78.07
CA THR A 249 -11.08 79.80 -77.07
C THR A 249 -12.44 79.47 -76.48
N LEU A 250 -13.24 78.60 -77.12
CA LEU A 250 -14.53 78.16 -76.60
C LEU A 250 -14.37 76.96 -75.66
N GLU A 251 -15.03 77.04 -74.51
CA GLU A 251 -15.05 75.94 -73.56
C GLU A 251 -15.67 74.67 -74.17
N PRO A 252 -15.01 73.50 -74.06
CA PRO A 252 -15.55 72.22 -74.54
C PRO A 252 -16.89 71.87 -73.87
N ILE A 253 -17.78 71.19 -74.62
CA ILE A 253 -19.08 70.73 -74.10
C ILE A 253 -18.91 69.61 -73.07
N SER A 254 -17.92 68.73 -73.28
CA SER A 254 -17.57 67.64 -72.36
C SER A 254 -16.06 67.48 -72.33
N PHE A 255 -15.52 67.20 -71.13
CA PHE A 255 -14.11 66.95 -70.94
C PHE A 255 -13.86 65.44 -70.88
N TYR A 256 -13.11 64.90 -71.84
CA TYR A 256 -12.70 63.50 -71.84
C TYR A 256 -11.53 63.25 -70.87
N GLU A 257 -10.64 64.22 -70.71
CA GLU A 257 -9.52 64.16 -69.77
C GLU A 257 -9.77 64.99 -68.51
N LYS A 258 -9.48 64.40 -67.35
CA LYS A 258 -9.57 65.07 -66.04
C LYS A 258 -8.69 66.32 -65.98
N ASN A 259 -7.49 66.24 -66.55
CA ASN A 259 -6.52 67.34 -66.58
C ASN A 259 -7.04 68.54 -67.39
N ALA A 260 -7.73 68.28 -68.52
CA ALA A 260 -8.32 69.32 -69.35
C ALA A 260 -9.48 70.04 -68.63
N LYS A 261 -10.32 69.29 -67.90
CA LYS A 261 -11.39 69.85 -67.06
C LYS A 261 -10.85 70.77 -65.98
N ASP A 262 -9.81 70.33 -65.29
CA ASP A 262 -9.18 71.10 -64.21
C ASP A 262 -8.51 72.38 -64.74
N LEU A 263 -7.92 72.34 -65.95
CA LEU A 263 -7.33 73.51 -66.61
C LEU A 263 -8.38 74.57 -66.96
N TRP A 264 -9.50 74.18 -67.57
CA TRP A 264 -10.60 75.09 -67.90
C TRP A 264 -11.29 75.64 -66.66
N ASN A 265 -11.43 74.84 -65.59
CA ASN A 265 -11.93 75.30 -64.29
C ASN A 265 -11.02 76.38 -63.69
N ARG A 266 -9.69 76.24 -63.78
CA ARG A 266 -8.73 77.26 -63.33
C ARG A 266 -8.83 78.54 -64.16
N TRP A 267 -8.92 78.43 -65.50
CA TRP A 267 -9.13 79.61 -66.36
C TRP A 267 -10.44 80.33 -66.04
N ARG A 268 -11.52 79.59 -65.76
CA ARG A 268 -12.80 80.17 -65.34
C ARG A 268 -12.71 80.87 -63.99
N ALA A 269 -12.03 80.26 -63.00
CA ALA A 269 -11.85 80.85 -61.68
C ALA A 269 -11.01 82.13 -61.72
N ASN A 270 -10.03 82.22 -62.61
CA ASN A 270 -9.15 83.38 -62.77
C ASN A 270 -9.71 84.46 -63.72
N ALA A 271 -10.83 84.18 -64.42
CA ALA A 271 -11.45 85.10 -65.36
C ALA A 271 -11.98 86.43 -64.75
N PRO A 272 -12.49 86.48 -63.50
CA PRO A 272 -12.93 87.73 -62.88
C PRO A 272 -11.77 88.72 -62.70
N ASP A 273 -10.59 88.22 -62.31
CA ASP A 273 -9.44 89.05 -61.90
C ASP A 273 -8.45 89.31 -63.04
N ASN A 274 -8.55 88.56 -64.15
CA ASN A 274 -7.68 88.72 -65.31
C ASN A 274 -8.49 89.03 -66.59
N PRO A 275 -8.62 90.31 -66.97
CA PRO A 275 -9.39 90.74 -68.14
C PRO A 275 -8.92 90.12 -69.45
N HIS A 276 -7.63 89.76 -69.55
CA HIS A 276 -7.09 89.10 -70.74
C HIS A 276 -7.66 87.70 -70.94
N ILE A 277 -8.03 86.99 -69.86
CA ILE A 277 -8.65 85.67 -69.95
C ILE A 277 -10.08 85.78 -70.52
N ARG A 278 -10.88 86.76 -70.07
CA ARG A 278 -12.25 86.99 -70.60
C ARG A 278 -12.28 87.45 -72.06
N LYS A 279 -11.25 88.16 -72.52
CA LYS A 279 -11.12 88.53 -73.93
C LYS A 279 -10.68 87.36 -74.81
N LYS A 280 -9.86 86.46 -74.24
CA LYS A 280 -9.23 85.37 -74.99
C LYS A 280 -10.01 84.06 -74.93
N TYR A 281 -10.90 83.83 -73.97
CA TYR A 281 -11.65 82.58 -73.81
C TYR A 281 -13.13 82.82 -73.53
N SER A 282 -13.99 82.09 -74.23
CA SER A 282 -15.44 82.09 -74.10
C SER A 282 -15.91 80.86 -73.31
N PHE A 283 -16.27 81.11 -72.05
CA PHE A 283 -16.81 80.07 -71.17
C PHE A 283 -18.28 79.80 -71.49
N ARG A 284 -18.67 78.53 -71.54
CA ARG A 284 -20.09 78.18 -71.71
C ARG A 284 -20.78 78.46 -70.38
N SER A 285 -21.99 79.02 -70.44
CA SER A 285 -22.85 79.10 -69.26
C SER A 285 -23.06 77.69 -68.75
N SER A 286 -22.61 77.42 -67.52
CA SER A 286 -22.88 76.16 -66.87
C SER A 286 -24.39 75.96 -66.92
N ILE A 287 -24.86 75.00 -67.71
CA ILE A 287 -26.12 74.36 -67.39
C ILE A 287 -25.80 73.70 -66.07
N HIS A 288 -26.14 74.39 -64.99
CA HIS A 288 -26.33 73.75 -63.72
C HIS A 288 -27.35 72.66 -64.01
N THR A 289 -26.90 71.43 -64.17
CA THR A 289 -27.65 70.30 -63.67
C THR A 289 -27.68 70.48 -62.14
N LYS A 290 -28.46 71.46 -61.69
CA LYS A 290 -29.23 71.28 -60.47
C LYS A 290 -30.01 70.01 -60.76
N LEU A 291 -29.48 68.87 -60.31
CA LEU A 291 -30.35 67.75 -60.00
C LEU A 291 -31.46 68.39 -59.18
N SER A 292 -32.67 68.44 -59.74
CA SER A 292 -33.83 68.89 -59.01
C SER A 292 -33.81 68.20 -57.66
N ASP A 293 -33.93 68.94 -56.57
CA ASP A 293 -33.92 68.37 -55.20
C ASP A 293 -34.93 67.21 -55.05
N HIS A 294 -35.91 67.16 -55.95
CA HIS A 294 -36.84 66.06 -56.15
C HIS A 294 -36.18 64.70 -56.49
N LEU A 295 -35.17 64.67 -57.37
CA LEU A 295 -34.45 63.42 -57.73
C LEU A 295 -33.55 62.93 -56.60
N ILE A 296 -33.00 63.84 -55.79
CA ILE A 296 -32.20 63.50 -54.61
C ILE A 296 -33.12 62.92 -53.52
N GLN A 297 -34.33 63.47 -53.35
CA GLN A 297 -35.36 62.90 -52.46
C GLN A 297 -35.84 61.52 -52.89
N GLU A 298 -36.05 61.29 -54.19
CA GLU A 298 -36.49 59.98 -54.69
C GLU A 298 -35.39 58.91 -54.54
N LEU A 299 -34.11 59.25 -54.76
CA LEU A 299 -33.00 58.33 -54.49
C LEU A 299 -32.85 58.02 -52.99
N GLN A 300 -33.09 58.98 -52.10
CA GLN A 300 -33.09 58.75 -50.64
C GLN A 300 -34.26 57.86 -50.17
N LYS A 301 -35.43 57.94 -50.81
CA LYS A 301 -36.55 57.02 -50.55
C LYS A 301 -36.23 55.59 -50.98
N VAL A 302 -35.66 55.40 -52.17
CA VAL A 302 -35.31 54.05 -52.68
C VAL A 302 -34.27 53.36 -51.79
N ILE A 303 -33.27 54.12 -51.31
CA ILE A 303 -32.25 53.60 -50.39
C ILE A 303 -32.84 53.26 -49.01
N SER A 304 -33.87 53.98 -48.56
CA SER A 304 -34.54 53.72 -47.27
C SER A 304 -35.51 52.53 -47.29
N CYS A 305 -35.94 52.06 -48.46
CA CYS A 305 -36.80 50.88 -48.62
C CYS A 305 -36.04 49.55 -48.77
N GLN A 306 -34.70 49.56 -48.73
CA GLN A 306 -33.85 48.36 -48.85
C GLN A 306 -33.14 47.96 -47.54
N LYS A 307 -33.53 48.53 -46.39
CA LYS A 307 -33.23 48.00 -45.05
C LYS A 307 -34.45 47.31 -44.47
#